data_AF-A0AAV5MH67-F1
#
_entry.id   AF-A0AAV5MH67-F1
#
_cell.length_a   1.000
_cell.length_b   1.000
_cell.length_c   1.000
_cell.angle_alpha   90.00
_cell.angle_beta   90.00
_cell.angle_gamma   90.00
#
_symmetry.space_group_name_H-M   'P 1'
#
loop_
_entity.id
_entity.type
_entity.pdbx_description
1 polymer ?
#
loop_
_entity_poly.entity_id
_entity_poly.type
_entity_poly.pdbx_seq_one_letter_code
_entity_poly.pdbx_strand_id
1 'polypeptide(L)'
;MGIMASPFFILLLLQSFFVSTSTSSIIPLALNQTKTLLKWKASLDNQSQTFLSSWVGDNPCNWFGIACDKDESITNISLPNSGLK
;
A
#
# COMPACT_ATOMS: atom_id res chain seq x y z
N MET A 1 31.66 13.77 44.19
CA MET A 1 31.04 12.47 43.82
C MET A 1 30.93 12.45 42.31
N GLY A 2 32.05 12.19 41.62
CA GLY A 2 32.05 12.10 40.17
C GLY A 2 31.47 10.76 39.77
N ILE A 3 30.33 10.76 39.10
CA ILE A 3 29.79 9.56 38.46
C ILE A 3 30.80 9.10 37.40
N MET A 4 31.59 8.08 37.73
CA MET A 4 32.43 7.39 36.75
C MET A 4 31.46 6.65 35.83
N ALA A 5 31.03 7.31 34.76
CA ALA A 5 30.26 6.68 33.70
C ALA A 5 31.17 5.65 33.05
N SER A 6 31.03 4.40 33.49
CA SER A 6 31.66 3.25 32.85
C SER A 6 31.34 3.28 31.36
N PRO A 7 32.30 3.00 30.46
CA PRO A 7 32.06 3.02 29.00
C PRO A 7 30.90 2.09 28.58
N PHE A 8 30.57 1.10 29.40
CA PHE A 8 29.37 0.26 29.24
C PHE A 8 28.05 1.05 29.32
N PHE A 9 27.94 2.02 30.23
CA PHE A 9 26.74 2.84 30.39
C PHE A 9 26.48 3.75 29.19
N ILE A 10 27.55 4.25 28.56
CA ILE A 10 27.45 5.08 27.35
C ILE A 10 27.02 4.24 26.14
N LEU A 11 27.53 2.99 26.02
CA LEU A 11 27.11 2.07 24.97
C LEU A 11 25.62 1.70 25.05
N LEU A 12 25.07 1.53 26.26
CA LEU A 12 23.66 1.20 26.47
C LEU A 12 22.71 2.32 26.01
N LEU A 13 23.10 3.59 26.16
CA LEU A 13 22.29 4.75 25.77
C LEU A 13 22.22 4.96 24.24
N LEU A 14 23.24 4.52 23.49
CA LEU A 14 23.21 4.60 22.02
C LEU A 14 22.21 3.62 21.39
N GLN A 15 21.90 2.50 22.06
CA GLN A 15 20.99 1.48 21.54
C GLN A 15 19.52 1.93 21.56
N SER A 16 19.16 2.78 22.52
CA SER A 16 17.82 3.39 22.58
C SER A 16 17.55 4.40 21.46
N PHE A 17 18.58 4.89 20.77
CA PHE A 17 18.42 5.82 19.65
C PHE A 17 18.21 5.15 18.28
N PHE A 18 18.53 3.85 18.14
CA PHE A 18 18.55 3.16 16.85
C PHE A 18 17.49 2.07 16.69
N VAL A 19 16.39 2.12 17.44
CA VAL A 19 15.20 1.32 17.10
C VAL A 19 14.36 2.12 16.10
N SER A 20 14.85 2.21 14.87
CA SER A 20 14.00 2.48 13.72
C SER A 20 13.33 1.17 13.35
N THR A 21 12.16 0.89 13.92
CA THR A 21 11.29 -0.16 13.38
C THR A 21 10.78 0.31 12.04
N SER A 22 11.50 -0.01 10.96
CA SER A 22 10.92 -0.04 9.63
C SER A 22 9.93 -1.19 9.59
N THR A 23 8.70 -0.96 10.07
CA THR A 23 7.59 -1.86 9.77
C THR A 23 7.35 -1.77 8.27
N SER A 24 7.97 -2.69 7.52
CA SER A 24 7.58 -3.03 6.16
C SER A 24 6.22 -3.69 6.22
N SER A 25 5.20 -2.89 6.48
CA SER A 25 3.83 -3.32 6.37
C SER A 25 3.59 -3.46 4.87
N ILE A 26 3.47 -4.68 4.35
CA ILE A 26 3.06 -4.95 2.96
C ILE A 26 1.56 -4.67 2.78
N ILE A 27 0.80 -4.75 3.89
CA ILE A 27 -0.66 -4.58 3.97
C ILE A 27 -1.22 -3.14 3.78
N PRO A 28 -0.54 -2.02 4.15
CA PRO A 28 -1.05 -0.68 3.88
C PRO A 28 -1.00 -0.33 2.39
N LEU A 29 -0.07 -0.88 1.61
CA LEU A 29 0.08 -0.52 0.20
C LEU A 29 -1.07 -1.08 -0.63
N ALA A 30 -1.36 -2.37 -0.52
CA ALA A 30 -2.46 -3.02 -1.26
C ALA A 30 -3.84 -2.42 -0.90
N LEU A 31 -4.07 -2.13 0.39
CA LEU A 31 -5.29 -1.47 0.85
C LEU A 31 -5.38 -0.03 0.33
N ASN A 32 -4.27 0.71 0.31
CA ASN A 32 -4.22 2.05 -0.26
C ASN A 32 -4.45 2.04 -1.78
N GLN A 33 -3.89 1.07 -2.51
CA GLN A 33 -4.11 0.90 -3.95
C GLN A 33 -5.60 0.64 -4.25
N THR A 34 -6.21 -0.31 -3.54
CA THR A 34 -7.63 -0.65 -3.66
C THR A 34 -8.53 0.56 -3.42
N LYS A 35 -8.33 1.28 -2.30
CA LYS A 35 -9.10 2.49 -1.99
C LYS A 35 -8.91 3.58 -3.05
N THR A 36 -7.70 3.72 -3.57
CA THR A 36 -7.41 4.72 -4.62
C THR A 36 -8.15 4.38 -5.90
N LEU A 37 -8.16 3.12 -6.32
CA LEU A 37 -8.86 2.68 -7.52
C LEU A 37 -10.38 2.78 -7.40
N LEU A 38 -10.94 2.49 -6.23
CA LEU A 38 -12.38 2.68 -5.99
C LEU A 38 -12.77 4.16 -6.00
N LYS A 39 -11.94 5.05 -5.45
CA LYS A 39 -12.13 6.50 -5.56
C LYS A 39 -12.05 6.97 -7.01
N TRP A 40 -11.06 6.47 -7.77
CA TRP A 40 -10.94 6.76 -9.19
C TRP A 40 -12.18 6.29 -9.95
N LYS A 41 -12.64 5.05 -9.77
CA LYS A 41 -13.89 4.53 -10.34
C LYS A 41 -15.08 5.45 -10.03
N ALA A 42 -15.25 5.85 -8.77
CA ALA A 42 -16.36 6.72 -8.35
C ALA A 42 -16.31 8.13 -8.97
N SER A 43 -15.15 8.57 -9.47
CA SER A 43 -15.00 9.85 -10.17
C SER A 43 -15.41 9.81 -11.64
N LEU A 44 -15.57 8.62 -12.21
CA LEU A 44 -15.94 8.43 -13.61
C LEU A 44 -17.44 8.54 -13.82
N ASP A 45 -17.87 8.72 -15.07
CA ASP A 45 -19.28 8.70 -15.42
C ASP A 45 -19.94 7.32 -15.17
N ASN A 46 -21.28 7.29 -15.14
CA ASN A 46 -22.02 6.07 -14.78
C ASN A 46 -21.82 4.89 -15.77
N GLN A 47 -21.61 5.16 -17.06
CA GLN A 47 -21.29 4.12 -18.05
C GLN A 47 -19.91 3.53 -17.78
N SER A 48 -18.92 4.39 -17.50
CA SER A 48 -17.57 3.98 -17.11
C SER A 48 -17.56 3.16 -15.81
N GLN A 49 -18.35 3.58 -14.82
CA GLN A 49 -18.53 2.81 -13.57
C GLN A 49 -19.16 1.43 -13.82
N THR A 50 -20.10 1.35 -14.76
CA THR A 50 -20.75 0.10 -15.17
C THR A 50 -19.78 -0.83 -15.92
N PHE A 51 -18.93 -0.27 -16.79
CA PHE A 51 -17.86 -1.02 -17.45
C PHE A 51 -16.91 -1.65 -16.42
N LEU A 52 -16.59 -0.92 -15.35
CA LEU A 52 -15.77 -1.40 -14.23
C LEU A 52 -16.59 -2.11 -13.14
N SER A 53 -17.71 -2.76 -13.48
CA SER A 53 -18.62 -3.40 -12.51
C SER A 53 -17.94 -4.45 -11.63
N SER A 54 -16.89 -5.13 -12.12
CA SER A 54 -16.12 -6.12 -11.34
C SER A 54 -15.23 -5.50 -10.25
N TRP A 55 -15.00 -4.18 -10.29
CA TRP A 55 -14.15 -3.48 -9.33
C TRP A 55 -14.92 -3.22 -8.03
N VAL A 56 -15.02 -4.26 -7.19
CA VAL A 56 -15.77 -4.27 -5.93
C VAL A 56 -15.00 -5.06 -4.87
N GLY A 57 -15.10 -4.62 -3.62
CA GLY A 57 -14.48 -5.27 -2.46
C GLY A 57 -13.02 -4.89 -2.26
N ASP A 58 -12.29 -5.76 -1.55
CA ASP A 58 -10.93 -5.46 -1.06
C ASP A 58 -9.83 -6.23 -1.79
N ASN A 59 -10.17 -7.08 -2.76
CA ASN A 59 -9.21 -7.87 -3.54
C ASN A 59 -9.16 -7.40 -5.01
N PRO A 60 -8.25 -6.47 -5.34
CA PRO A 60 -8.16 -5.91 -6.69
C PRO A 60 -7.66 -6.88 -7.75
N CYS A 61 -6.97 -7.96 -7.35
CA CYS A 61 -6.42 -8.95 -8.28
C CYS A 61 -7.49 -9.77 -9.02
N ASN A 62 -8.72 -9.76 -8.50
CA ASN A 62 -9.87 -10.40 -9.14
C ASN A 62 -10.66 -9.45 -10.05
N TRP A 63 -10.25 -8.18 -10.15
CA TRP A 63 -10.96 -7.19 -10.95
C TRP A 63 -10.57 -7.27 -12.43
N PHE A 64 -11.53 -6.95 -13.30
CA PHE A 64 -11.28 -6.92 -14.75
C PHE A 64 -10.17 -5.92 -15.10
N GLY A 65 -9.18 -6.39 -15.86
CA GLY A 65 -8.07 -5.56 -16.33
C GLY A 65 -6.99 -5.27 -15.28
N ILE A 66 -7.06 -5.83 -14.08
CA ILE A 66 -6.00 -5.73 -13.07
C ILE A 66 -5.10 -6.97 -13.13
N ALA A 67 -3.78 -6.77 -13.08
CA ALA A 67 -2.83 -7.84 -12.85
C ALA A 67 -2.04 -7.57 -11.56
N CYS A 68 -1.78 -8.63 -10.81
CA CYS A 68 -1.01 -8.60 -9.58
C CYS A 68 0.25 -9.46 -9.68
N ASP A 69 1.23 -9.15 -8.84
CA ASP A 69 2.37 -10.03 -8.58
C ASP A 69 2.02 -11.14 -7.57
N LYS A 70 3.05 -11.90 -7.16
CA LYS A 70 2.93 -12.99 -6.18
C LYS A 70 2.60 -12.51 -4.77
N ASP A 71 2.84 -11.22 -4.49
CA ASP A 71 2.59 -10.58 -3.20
C ASP A 71 1.24 -9.85 -3.21
N GLU A 72 0.34 -10.21 -4.15
CA GLU A 72 -1.00 -9.65 -4.32
C GLU A 72 -1.01 -8.12 -4.54
N SER A 73 0.13 -7.57 -4.96
CA SER A 73 0.28 -6.14 -5.24
C SER A 73 -0.03 -5.87 -6.70
N ILE A 74 -0.76 -4.78 -6.96
CA ILE A 74 -1.12 -4.39 -8.33
C ILE A 74 0.13 -3.99 -9.09
N THR A 75 0.40 -4.67 -10.20
CA THR A 75 1.53 -4.40 -11.08
C THR A 75 1.11 -3.82 -12.43
N ASN A 76 -0.12 -4.07 -12.88
CA ASN A 76 -0.61 -3.54 -14.15
C ASN A 76 -2.12 -3.31 -14.14
N ILE A 77 -2.55 -2.29 -14.87
CA ILE A 77 -3.94 -1.96 -15.16
C ILE A 77 -4.08 -1.81 -16.66
N SER A 78 -4.84 -2.71 -17.30
CA SER A 78 -5.06 -2.74 -18.75
C SER A 78 -6.56 -2.70 -19.05
N LEU A 79 -7.00 -1.58 -19.62
CA LEU A 79 -8.40 -1.31 -19.96
C LEU A 79 -8.49 -0.84 -21.43
N PRO A 80 -8.12 -1.70 -22.40
CA PRO A 80 -8.05 -1.31 -23.81
C PRO A 80 -9.43 -0.96 -24.36
N ASN A 81 -9.50 0.08 -25.20
CA ASN A 81 -10.73 0.55 -25.83
C ASN A 81 -11.90 0.78 -24.86
N SER A 82 -11.61 1.10 -23.60
CA SER A 82 -12.60 1.19 -22.52
C SER A 82 -13.48 2.44 -22.59
N GLY A 83 -13.04 3.49 -23.29
CA GLY A 83 -13.83 4.70 -23.48
C GLY A 83 -14.17 5.45 -22.18
N LEU A 84 -13.43 5.20 -21.10
CA LEU A 84 -13.68 5.80 -19.78
C LEU A 84 -13.66 7.33 -19.86
N LYS A 85 -14.61 7.98 -19.19
CA LYS A 85 -14.76 9.45 -19.14
C LYS A 85 -14.81 9.97 -17.71
#